data_AF-A0A0F4KS18-F1
#
_entry.id   AF-A0A0F4KS18-F1
#
_cell.length_a   1.000
_cell.length_b   1.000
_cell.length_c   1.000
_cell.angle_alpha   90.00
_cell.angle_beta   90.00
_cell.angle_gamma   90.00
#
_symmetry.space_group_name_H-M   'P 1'
#
loop_
_entity.id
_entity.type
_entity.pdbx_description
1 polymer ?
#
loop_
_entity_poly.entity_id
_entity_poly.type
_entity_poly.pdbx_seq_one_letter_code
_entity_poly.pdbx_strand_id
1 'polypeptide(L)'
;MKKLSKLIMTLMTIFLLAGCGNLGNSSLSSHSQNGKKVTTTTQASKSGQYSTLLQNGHYQVSAISGLSADSNSSNNHNLQAFEAGLLAVSQKEFSPDKYYFQEGQMISAPLAQKWLNRKSNTNPLGLNPVDNGSKDADKRNPIYLQQLLEQDFYTQNDKEYNLAGMTIGLSLNAVDYYTKERYGATFETKISDSQRQQMGQEMANTIIQRLRKNKNLRDIPIVVGLYRQNINDSLVGGSFFSYGVSHKFGDKINDWKAIKEQSQVLPVVNNENPINSNDANDFSNFKNHIENYFPNLSGVTAQVHYQDGSLSGIAITITTQFYGVAQIRSFTQFVQESANRYLPQQPALEIRIQTVQDMQALITKDYNSKQFTSHVLVSY
;
A
#
# COMPACT_ATOMS: atom_id res chain seq x y z
N MET A 1 47.90 -42.31 -24.57
CA MET A 1 46.52 -42.29 -24.01
C MET A 1 46.32 -41.30 -22.84
N LYS A 2 47.26 -41.13 -21.89
CA LYS A 2 47.09 -40.20 -20.75
C LYS A 2 47.11 -38.68 -21.08
N LYS A 3 47.72 -38.25 -22.19
CA LYS A 3 47.73 -36.82 -22.61
C LYS A 3 46.47 -36.39 -23.37
N LEU A 4 45.82 -37.33 -24.08
CA LEU A 4 44.59 -37.06 -24.84
C LEU A 4 43.36 -36.97 -23.91
N SER A 5 43.33 -37.78 -22.84
CA SER A 5 42.29 -37.72 -21.81
C SER A 5 42.28 -36.40 -21.03
N LYS A 6 43.46 -35.80 -20.76
CA LYS A 6 43.53 -34.49 -20.09
C LYS A 6 43.02 -33.35 -20.98
N LEU A 7 43.30 -33.39 -22.29
CA LEU A 7 42.86 -32.36 -23.23
C LEU A 7 41.33 -32.36 -23.43
N ILE A 8 40.70 -33.55 -23.42
CA ILE A 8 39.24 -33.69 -23.51
C ILE A 8 38.56 -33.20 -22.23
N MET A 9 39.17 -33.41 -21.06
CA MET A 9 38.61 -32.97 -19.77
C MET A 9 38.70 -31.45 -19.55
N THR A 10 39.69 -30.78 -20.17
CA THR A 10 39.82 -29.30 -20.13
C THR A 10 38.91 -28.61 -21.16
N LEU A 11 38.61 -29.25 -22.30
CA LEU A 11 37.72 -28.66 -23.31
C LEU A 11 36.23 -28.77 -22.93
N MET A 12 35.86 -29.78 -22.13
CA MET A 12 34.49 -29.96 -21.62
C MET A 12 34.13 -28.98 -20.48
N THR A 13 35.13 -28.45 -19.76
CA THR A 13 34.93 -27.45 -18.69
C THR A 13 34.69 -26.05 -19.24
N ILE A 14 35.15 -25.74 -20.46
CA ILE A 14 34.90 -24.44 -21.12
C ILE A 14 33.47 -24.34 -21.65
N PHE A 15 32.86 -25.46 -22.06
CA PHE A 15 31.45 -25.49 -22.49
C PHE A 15 30.44 -25.48 -21.33
N LEU A 16 30.86 -25.73 -20.09
CA LEU A 16 30.00 -25.63 -18.90
C LEU A 16 29.93 -24.22 -18.28
N LEU A 17 30.74 -23.26 -18.76
CA LEU A 17 30.62 -21.85 -18.36
C LEU A 17 29.68 -21.03 -19.27
N ALA A 18 29.17 -21.62 -20.35
CA ALA A 18 28.14 -21.00 -21.20
C ALA A 18 26.70 -21.28 -20.73
N GLY A 19 26.54 -21.88 -19.53
CA GLY A 19 25.26 -22.23 -18.93
C GLY A 19 24.59 -21.13 -18.09
N CYS A 20 25.24 -19.98 -17.89
CA CYS A 20 24.56 -18.78 -17.38
C CYS A 20 23.84 -18.09 -18.55
N GLY A 21 22.78 -18.74 -19.02
CA GLY A 21 21.86 -18.20 -20.01
C GLY A 21 21.25 -16.89 -19.53
N ASN A 22 21.51 -15.84 -20.31
CA ASN A 22 20.64 -14.67 -20.49
C ASN A 22 20.58 -13.61 -19.38
N LEU A 23 21.72 -13.14 -18.90
CA LEU A 23 21.85 -11.81 -18.25
C LEU A 23 21.99 -10.66 -19.26
N GLY A 24 22.04 -10.94 -20.57
CA GLY A 24 22.15 -9.95 -21.64
C GLY A 24 20.87 -9.18 -21.95
N ASN A 25 19.71 -9.64 -21.45
CA ASN A 25 18.40 -9.01 -21.71
C ASN A 25 17.84 -8.20 -20.52
N SER A 26 18.59 -8.02 -19.42
CA SER A 26 18.26 -7.00 -18.43
C SER A 26 18.81 -5.67 -18.91
N SER A 27 18.05 -4.95 -19.74
CA SER A 27 18.38 -3.58 -20.14
C SER A 27 18.22 -2.65 -18.94
N LEU A 28 19.20 -2.62 -18.03
CA LEU A 28 19.40 -1.47 -17.15
C LEU A 28 19.75 -0.30 -18.08
N SER A 29 18.74 0.43 -18.55
CA SER A 29 18.92 1.59 -19.41
C SER A 29 19.52 2.71 -18.58
N SER A 30 20.86 2.78 -18.58
CA SER A 30 21.58 3.81 -17.84
C SER A 30 21.80 5.04 -18.69
N HIS A 31 21.29 6.17 -18.22
CA HIS A 31 21.45 7.45 -18.90
C HIS A 31 22.05 8.49 -17.93
N SER A 32 22.87 9.38 -18.45
CA SER A 32 23.40 10.50 -17.68
C SER A 32 22.48 11.71 -17.87
N GLN A 33 21.91 12.22 -16.78
CA GLN A 33 21.04 13.41 -16.78
C GLN A 33 21.51 14.35 -15.65
N ASN A 34 21.83 15.61 -15.99
CA ASN A 34 22.36 16.60 -15.05
C ASN A 34 23.56 16.12 -14.21
N GLY A 35 24.48 15.37 -14.82
CA GLY A 35 25.66 14.82 -14.13
C GLY A 35 25.38 13.64 -13.19
N LYS A 36 24.12 13.17 -13.10
CA LYS A 36 23.72 11.97 -12.35
C LYS A 36 23.41 10.82 -13.31
N LYS A 37 23.75 9.59 -12.90
CA LYS A 37 23.39 8.38 -13.62
C LYS A 37 21.97 7.96 -13.20
N VAL A 38 21.01 8.00 -14.11
CA VAL A 38 19.65 7.52 -13.88
C VAL A 38 19.50 6.13 -14.50
N THR A 39 18.98 5.18 -13.72
CA THR A 39 18.70 3.80 -14.15
C THR A 39 17.32 3.38 -13.67
N THR A 40 16.74 2.35 -14.28
CA THR A 40 15.43 1.81 -13.91
C THR A 40 15.51 0.39 -13.39
N THR A 41 14.55 -0.03 -12.58
CA THR A 41 14.33 -1.46 -12.31
C THR A 41 13.79 -2.12 -13.59
N THR A 42 14.31 -3.31 -13.95
CA THR A 42 14.19 -3.87 -15.30
C THR A 42 12.95 -4.76 -15.54
N GLN A 43 12.05 -4.93 -14.56
CA GLN A 43 11.05 -6.00 -14.61
C GLN A 43 9.61 -5.65 -14.18
N ALA A 44 9.29 -4.41 -13.83
CA ALA A 44 8.01 -4.11 -13.19
C ALA A 44 6.79 -4.08 -14.15
N SER A 45 6.96 -3.69 -15.41
CA SER A 45 5.84 -3.46 -16.32
C SER A 45 5.10 -4.75 -16.75
N LYS A 46 5.74 -5.92 -16.73
CA LYS A 46 5.06 -7.20 -17.03
C LYS A 46 4.12 -7.68 -15.92
N SER A 47 4.26 -7.15 -14.70
CA SER A 47 3.44 -7.49 -13.53
C SER A 47 2.43 -6.41 -13.16
N GLY A 48 2.21 -5.41 -14.03
CA GLY A 48 1.33 -4.27 -13.73
C GLY A 48 1.90 -3.30 -12.66
N GLN A 49 3.21 -3.38 -12.39
CA GLN A 49 3.89 -2.50 -11.42
C GLN A 49 4.72 -1.45 -12.15
N TYR A 50 4.98 -0.32 -11.50
CA TYR A 50 5.83 0.72 -12.09
C TYR A 50 7.30 0.33 -12.03
N SER A 51 8.03 0.60 -13.11
CA SER A 51 9.50 0.57 -13.08
C SER A 51 9.98 1.77 -12.26
N THR A 52 10.83 1.53 -11.27
CA THR A 52 11.31 2.57 -10.35
C THR A 52 12.54 3.26 -10.90
N LEU A 53 12.60 4.60 -10.80
CA LEU A 53 13.81 5.37 -11.07
C LEU A 53 14.80 5.32 -9.91
N LEU A 54 16.05 5.01 -10.25
CA LEU A 54 17.19 5.03 -9.34
C LEU A 54 18.11 6.18 -9.74
N GLN A 55 18.55 6.97 -8.77
CA GLN A 55 19.58 7.99 -8.98
C GLN A 55 20.92 7.48 -8.46
N ASN A 56 21.93 7.49 -9.33
CA ASN A 56 23.26 6.93 -9.09
C ASN A 56 23.21 5.46 -8.61
N GLY A 57 22.25 4.68 -9.11
CA GLY A 57 22.04 3.29 -8.69
C GLY A 57 21.34 3.12 -7.34
N HIS A 58 20.88 4.22 -6.71
CA HIS A 58 20.21 4.18 -5.42
C HIS A 58 18.73 4.54 -5.52
N TYR A 59 17.91 3.80 -4.79
CA TYR A 59 16.52 4.13 -4.54
C TYR A 59 16.43 5.48 -3.82
N GLN A 60 15.51 6.34 -4.24
CA GLN A 60 15.31 7.66 -3.65
C GLN A 60 14.13 7.63 -2.69
N VAL A 61 14.40 7.53 -1.40
CA VAL A 61 13.38 7.54 -0.35
C VAL A 61 12.79 8.95 -0.22
N SER A 62 11.48 9.02 -0.01
CA SER A 62 10.76 10.26 0.25
C SER A 62 11.08 10.78 1.65
N ALA A 63 11.32 12.09 1.75
CA ALA A 63 11.55 12.74 3.03
C ALA A 63 10.29 12.78 3.93
N ILE A 64 9.12 12.48 3.38
CA ILE A 64 7.83 12.53 4.09
C ILE A 64 7.23 11.14 4.36
N SER A 65 7.92 10.07 3.97
CA SER A 65 7.47 8.70 4.25
C SER A 65 7.29 8.48 5.75
N GLY A 66 6.12 7.95 6.13
CA GLY A 66 5.74 7.72 7.53
C GLY A 66 5.43 8.97 8.36
N LEU A 67 5.54 10.18 7.82
CA LEU A 67 5.28 11.42 8.58
C LEU A 67 3.78 11.57 8.90
N SER A 68 3.46 11.87 10.15
CA SER A 68 2.08 12.08 10.62
C SER A 68 1.90 13.37 11.42
N ALA A 69 0.66 13.86 11.47
CA ALA A 69 0.25 15.03 12.24
C ALA A 69 0.23 14.76 13.76
N ASP A 70 -0.03 13.51 14.14
CA ASP A 70 -0.02 13.04 15.52
C ASP A 70 0.76 11.72 15.60
N SER A 71 1.75 11.67 16.50
CA SER A 71 2.55 10.49 16.80
C SER A 71 1.74 9.36 17.46
N ASN A 72 0.55 9.66 18.02
CA ASN A 72 -0.29 8.67 18.69
C ASN A 72 -1.25 7.93 17.74
N SER A 73 -1.42 8.43 16.51
CA SER A 73 -2.24 7.77 15.48
C SER A 73 -1.38 6.76 14.71
N SER A 74 -1.06 5.65 15.37
CA SER A 74 -0.16 4.61 14.88
C SER A 74 -0.91 3.32 14.57
N ASN A 75 -1.60 3.28 13.43
CA ASN A 75 -2.08 2.03 12.86
C ASN A 75 -1.28 1.71 11.59
N ASN A 76 -0.39 0.71 11.67
CA ASN A 76 0.43 0.31 10.51
C ASN A 76 -0.41 -0.18 9.32
N HIS A 77 -1.59 -0.76 9.57
CA HIS A 77 -2.50 -1.14 8.50
C HIS A 77 -3.04 0.07 7.75
N ASN A 78 -3.28 1.21 8.45
CA ASN A 78 -3.66 2.46 7.79
C ASN A 78 -2.54 2.94 6.85
N LEU A 79 -1.29 2.92 7.29
CA LEU A 79 -0.15 3.35 6.47
C LEU A 79 0.02 2.47 5.23
N GLN A 80 0.03 1.14 5.41
CA GLN A 80 0.19 0.20 4.31
C GLN A 80 -0.94 0.31 3.28
N ALA A 81 -2.19 0.38 3.72
CA ALA A 81 -3.33 0.54 2.82
C ALA A 81 -3.35 1.92 2.15
N PHE A 82 -2.87 2.96 2.82
CA PHE A 82 -2.75 4.30 2.25
C PHE A 82 -1.70 4.35 1.14
N GLU A 83 -0.50 3.79 1.35
CA GLU A 83 0.56 3.74 0.34
C GLU A 83 0.18 2.88 -0.87
N ALA A 84 -0.31 1.66 -0.62
CA ALA A 84 -0.72 0.74 -1.68
C ALA A 84 -1.94 1.29 -2.46
N GLY A 85 -2.94 1.82 -1.76
CA GLY A 85 -4.11 2.42 -2.37
C GLY A 85 -3.78 3.67 -3.19
N LEU A 86 -2.79 4.47 -2.77
CA LEU A 86 -2.39 5.65 -3.55
C LEU A 86 -1.77 5.25 -4.89
N LEU A 87 -0.96 4.18 -4.93
CA LEU A 87 -0.46 3.63 -6.19
C LEU A 87 -1.62 3.19 -7.11
N ALA A 88 -2.64 2.53 -6.56
CA ALA A 88 -3.82 2.13 -7.33
C ALA A 88 -4.61 3.35 -7.86
N VAL A 89 -4.69 4.44 -7.08
CA VAL A 89 -5.24 5.72 -7.54
C VAL A 89 -4.40 6.31 -8.68
N SER A 90 -3.07 6.31 -8.54
CA SER A 90 -2.16 6.79 -9.59
C SER A 90 -2.31 6.04 -10.90
N GLN A 91 -2.49 4.72 -10.86
CA GLN A 91 -2.66 3.89 -12.06
C GLN A 91 -3.88 4.27 -12.91
N LYS A 92 -4.88 4.95 -12.33
CA LYS A 92 -6.05 5.47 -13.06
C LYS A 92 -5.68 6.56 -14.08
N GLU A 93 -4.55 7.25 -13.89
CA GLU A 93 -4.10 8.35 -14.75
C GLU A 93 -2.69 8.10 -15.33
N PHE A 94 -1.84 7.37 -14.61
CA PHE A 94 -0.45 7.10 -14.97
C PHE A 94 -0.25 5.60 -15.19
N SER A 95 -0.41 5.09 -16.41
CA SER A 95 -0.24 3.66 -16.69
C SER A 95 1.20 3.18 -16.40
N PRO A 96 1.40 2.06 -15.68
CA PRO A 96 2.73 1.48 -15.44
C PRO A 96 3.52 1.10 -16.70
N ASP A 97 2.85 0.95 -17.84
CA ASP A 97 3.50 0.68 -19.14
C ASP A 97 4.17 1.92 -19.74
N LYS A 98 3.74 3.12 -19.33
CA LYS A 98 4.16 4.40 -19.90
C LYS A 98 4.95 5.26 -18.93
N TYR A 99 4.74 5.06 -17.63
CA TYR A 99 5.31 5.89 -16.58
C TYR A 99 6.27 5.10 -15.70
N TYR A 100 7.31 5.79 -15.25
CA TYR A 100 8.24 5.34 -14.23
C TYR A 100 7.89 5.98 -12.90
N PHE A 101 8.09 5.25 -11.81
CA PHE A 101 7.78 5.70 -10.46
C PHE A 101 9.01 6.20 -9.73
N GLN A 102 8.83 7.27 -8.94
CA GLN A 102 9.74 7.67 -7.90
C GLN A 102 8.94 8.09 -6.66
N GLU A 103 9.41 7.72 -5.48
CA GLU A 103 8.89 8.27 -4.22
C GLU A 103 9.04 9.80 -4.20
N GLY A 104 8.06 10.52 -3.62
CA GLY A 104 7.95 11.97 -3.74
C GLY A 104 9.19 12.75 -3.26
N GLN A 105 9.65 13.67 -4.11
CA GLN A 105 10.86 14.47 -3.89
C GLN A 105 10.61 15.98 -3.79
N MET A 106 9.38 16.45 -4.05
CA MET A 106 9.07 17.88 -4.18
C MET A 106 8.64 18.50 -2.85
N ILE A 107 8.02 17.74 -1.95
CA ILE A 107 7.61 18.18 -0.62
C ILE A 107 8.66 17.71 0.40
N SER A 108 9.34 18.67 1.03
CA SER A 108 10.29 18.37 2.10
C SER A 108 9.60 18.06 3.44
N ALA A 109 10.24 17.28 4.30
CA ALA A 109 9.73 16.96 5.64
C ALA A 109 9.31 18.19 6.47
N PRO A 110 10.11 19.29 6.53
CA PRO A 110 9.70 20.49 7.26
C PRO A 110 8.46 21.17 6.67
N LEU A 111 8.25 21.09 5.35
CA LEU A 111 7.09 21.65 4.70
C LEU A 111 5.85 20.80 4.97
N ALA A 112 5.96 19.48 4.83
CA ALA A 112 4.88 18.55 5.15
C ALA A 112 4.45 18.68 6.61
N GLN A 113 5.39 18.75 7.56
CA GLN A 113 5.05 18.96 8.97
C GLN A 113 4.26 20.26 9.19
N LYS A 114 4.65 21.36 8.53
CA LYS A 114 3.90 22.61 8.60
C LYS A 114 2.47 22.45 8.06
N TRP A 115 2.29 21.71 6.97
CA TRP A 115 0.97 21.46 6.37
C TRP A 115 0.09 20.56 7.26
N LEU A 116 0.68 19.49 7.82
CA LEU A 116 0.01 18.56 8.72
C LEU A 116 -0.38 19.21 10.05
N ASN A 117 0.37 20.20 10.53
CA ASN A 117 0.04 20.89 11.78
C ASN A 117 -1.16 21.84 11.63
N ARG A 118 -1.71 22.24 12.79
CA ARG A 118 -2.76 23.27 12.86
C ARG A 118 -2.26 24.61 12.32
N LYS A 119 -3.17 25.34 11.68
CA LYS A 119 -2.98 26.75 11.35
C LYS A 119 -2.87 27.56 12.65
N SER A 120 -1.90 28.45 12.72
CA SER A 120 -1.71 29.37 13.85
C SER A 120 -0.92 30.60 13.39
N ASN A 121 -0.73 31.58 14.28
CA ASN A 121 0.12 32.74 14.01
C ASN A 121 1.59 32.34 13.74
N THR A 122 2.08 31.28 14.38
CA THR A 122 3.44 30.76 14.20
C THR A 122 3.53 29.72 13.07
N ASN A 123 2.41 29.13 12.67
CA ASN A 123 2.31 28.22 11.53
C ASN A 123 1.17 28.64 10.58
N PRO A 124 1.33 29.68 9.77
CA PRO A 124 0.30 30.14 8.85
C PRO A 124 0.03 29.15 7.69
N LEU A 125 0.92 28.18 7.49
CA LEU A 125 0.81 27.15 6.45
C LEU A 125 0.03 25.90 6.89
N GLY A 126 -0.35 25.79 8.17
CA GLY A 126 -1.16 24.68 8.67
C GLY A 126 -2.44 24.49 7.87
N LEU A 127 -2.74 23.24 7.51
CA LEU A 127 -3.97 22.87 6.81
C LEU A 127 -5.05 22.44 7.81
N ASN A 128 -4.66 21.88 8.95
CA ASN A 128 -5.60 21.58 10.02
C ASN A 128 -6.12 22.87 10.68
N PRO A 129 -7.37 22.87 11.15
CA PRO A 129 -8.01 24.07 11.69
C PRO A 129 -7.31 24.59 12.95
N VAL A 130 -7.41 25.90 13.15
CA VAL A 130 -6.93 26.58 14.36
C VAL A 130 -7.53 25.90 15.59
N ASP A 131 -6.74 25.68 16.63
CA ASP A 131 -7.25 25.21 17.91
C ASP A 131 -8.17 26.27 18.52
N ASN A 132 -9.43 25.90 18.80
CA ASN A 132 -10.41 26.79 19.40
C ASN A 132 -10.44 26.71 20.94
N GLY A 133 -9.54 25.92 21.54
CA GLY A 133 -9.41 25.76 22.99
C GLY A 133 -10.50 24.87 23.63
N SER A 134 -11.49 24.42 22.85
CA SER A 134 -12.51 23.51 23.35
C SER A 134 -11.94 22.11 23.55
N LYS A 135 -12.29 21.50 24.68
CA LYS A 135 -12.00 20.09 24.99
C LYS A 135 -13.21 19.17 24.82
N ASP A 136 -14.36 19.75 24.48
CA ASP A 136 -15.61 19.03 24.20
C ASP A 136 -15.52 18.43 22.79
N ALA A 137 -15.78 17.12 22.68
CA ALA A 137 -15.60 16.35 21.45
C ALA A 137 -16.44 16.89 20.29
N ASP A 138 -17.62 17.45 20.59
CA ASP A 138 -18.57 17.94 19.59
C ASP A 138 -18.35 19.42 19.20
N LYS A 139 -17.53 20.15 19.97
CA LYS A 139 -17.30 21.59 19.77
C LYS A 139 -15.88 21.93 19.35
N ARG A 140 -14.92 21.04 19.60
CA ARG A 140 -13.52 21.27 19.25
C ARG A 140 -13.31 21.17 17.75
N ASN A 141 -12.27 21.85 17.27
CA ASN A 141 -11.80 21.69 15.90
C ASN A 141 -10.90 20.46 15.81
N PRO A 142 -11.29 19.35 15.14
CA PRO A 142 -10.46 18.16 15.09
C PRO A 142 -9.27 18.31 14.14
N ILE A 143 -8.30 17.40 14.26
CA ILE A 143 -7.30 17.14 13.22
C ILE A 143 -7.99 16.33 12.12
N TYR A 144 -8.17 16.94 10.96
CA TYR A 144 -8.74 16.28 9.78
C TYR A 144 -7.66 15.55 8.99
N LEU A 145 -6.53 16.21 8.70
CA LEU A 145 -5.44 15.65 7.90
C LEU A 145 -4.38 15.04 8.81
N GLN A 146 -4.24 13.73 8.75
CA GLN A 146 -3.31 12.97 9.58
C GLN A 146 -1.98 12.70 8.87
N GLN A 147 -2.01 12.36 7.58
CA GLN A 147 -0.79 12.07 6.81
C GLN A 147 -0.93 12.61 5.39
N LEU A 148 0.23 12.87 4.79
CA LEU A 148 0.39 13.35 3.43
C LEU A 148 1.43 12.46 2.75
N LEU A 149 1.13 12.03 1.53
CA LEU A 149 2.05 11.25 0.71
C LEU A 149 2.17 11.87 -0.69
N GLU A 150 3.34 11.74 -1.29
CA GLU A 150 3.65 12.20 -2.64
C GLU A 150 4.27 11.07 -3.44
N GLN A 151 3.83 10.94 -4.70
CA GLN A 151 4.37 10.00 -5.67
C GLN A 151 4.62 10.73 -6.98
N ASP A 152 5.82 10.59 -7.53
CA ASP A 152 6.26 11.27 -8.74
C ASP A 152 6.31 10.28 -9.92
N PHE A 153 5.78 10.70 -11.07
CA PHE A 153 5.67 9.89 -12.27
C PHE A 153 6.42 10.52 -13.43
N TYR A 154 7.27 9.74 -14.07
CA TYR A 154 8.16 10.21 -15.13
C TYR A 154 7.89 9.50 -16.44
N THR A 155 8.07 10.20 -17.56
CA THR A 155 8.18 9.59 -18.89
C THR A 155 9.61 9.68 -19.38
N GLN A 156 10.00 8.77 -20.27
CA GLN A 156 11.31 8.81 -20.90
C GLN A 156 11.18 9.37 -22.32
N ASN A 157 11.91 10.45 -22.61
CA ASN A 157 12.10 10.96 -23.97
C ASN A 157 13.58 10.78 -24.33
N ASP A 158 13.86 10.02 -25.38
CA ASP A 158 15.22 9.60 -25.77
C ASP A 158 16.00 8.98 -24.59
N LYS A 159 16.88 9.78 -23.99
CA LYS A 159 17.78 9.40 -22.90
C LYS A 159 17.48 10.12 -21.58
N GLU A 160 16.41 10.91 -21.51
CA GLU A 160 16.09 11.73 -20.34
C GLU A 160 14.74 11.34 -19.72
N TYR A 161 14.71 11.27 -18.39
CA TYR A 161 13.48 11.08 -17.63
C TYR A 161 12.92 12.44 -17.22
N ASN A 162 11.69 12.70 -17.61
CA ASN A 162 11.01 13.98 -17.38
C ASN A 162 9.81 13.76 -16.46
N LEU A 163 9.69 14.60 -15.43
CA LEU A 163 8.52 14.58 -14.55
C LEU A 163 7.29 14.87 -15.39
N ALA A 164 6.35 13.94 -15.39
CA ALA A 164 5.19 13.93 -16.28
C ALA A 164 3.87 13.87 -15.52
N GLY A 165 3.91 13.65 -14.20
CA GLY A 165 2.74 13.60 -13.33
C GLY A 165 3.13 13.49 -11.87
N MET A 166 2.20 13.82 -11.00
CA MET A 166 2.35 13.70 -9.55
C MET A 166 1.03 13.21 -8.96
N THR A 167 1.09 12.36 -7.94
CA THR A 167 -0.06 11.99 -7.12
C THR A 167 0.19 12.40 -5.67
N ILE A 168 -0.80 13.06 -5.05
CA ILE A 168 -0.82 13.41 -3.64
C ILE A 168 -1.89 12.60 -2.93
N GLY A 169 -1.53 11.92 -1.85
CA GLY A 169 -2.48 11.26 -0.96
C GLY A 169 -2.76 12.14 0.26
N LEU A 170 -4.03 12.27 0.63
CA LEU A 170 -4.45 12.89 1.89
C LEU A 170 -5.12 11.85 2.79
N SER A 171 -4.44 11.46 3.86
CA SER A 171 -4.96 10.55 4.87
C SER A 171 -5.75 11.33 5.91
N LEU A 172 -7.07 11.13 5.93
CA LEU A 172 -8.00 11.91 6.72
C LEU A 172 -8.58 11.09 7.87
N ASN A 173 -8.65 11.67 9.06
CA ASN A 173 -9.23 11.04 10.24
C ASN A 173 -10.74 10.79 10.04
N ALA A 174 -11.20 9.57 10.33
CA ALA A 174 -12.61 9.30 10.64
C ALA A 174 -12.91 9.56 12.11
N VAL A 175 -11.93 9.31 12.98
CA VAL A 175 -11.92 9.61 14.40
C VAL A 175 -10.61 10.33 14.71
N ASP A 176 -10.70 11.49 15.34
CA ASP A 176 -9.56 12.23 15.87
C ASP A 176 -9.40 11.94 17.36
N TYR A 177 -8.29 11.32 17.73
CA TYR A 177 -7.98 10.94 19.11
C TYR A 177 -7.21 12.06 19.80
N TYR A 178 -7.60 12.42 21.03
CA TYR A 178 -6.96 13.52 21.75
C TYR A 178 -6.98 13.34 23.26
N THR A 179 -6.04 13.97 23.97
CA THR A 179 -6.01 13.99 25.44
C THR A 179 -6.34 15.40 25.95
N LYS A 180 -7.09 15.48 27.05
CA LYS A 180 -7.44 16.77 27.70
C LYS A 180 -6.34 17.32 28.58
N GLU A 181 -5.44 16.47 29.04
CA GLU A 181 -4.31 16.76 29.91
C GLU A 181 -3.16 15.82 29.59
N ARG A 182 -1.94 16.20 29.97
CA ARG A 182 -0.74 15.41 29.68
C ARG A 182 -0.83 14.07 30.40
N TYR A 183 -0.69 12.97 29.66
CA TYR A 183 -0.83 11.59 30.15
C TYR A 183 -2.22 11.22 30.70
N GLY A 184 -3.26 11.98 30.33
CA GLY A 184 -4.65 11.66 30.68
C GLY A 184 -5.28 10.63 29.74
N ALA A 185 -6.57 10.37 29.94
CA ALA A 185 -7.35 9.49 29.09
C ALA A 185 -7.45 10.01 27.65
N THR A 186 -7.53 9.07 26.69
CA THR A 186 -7.82 9.36 25.28
C THR A 186 -9.31 9.55 25.07
N PHE A 187 -9.66 10.64 24.41
CA PHE A 187 -11.00 10.98 23.96
C PHE A 187 -11.06 10.95 22.43
N GLU A 188 -12.27 10.88 21.89
CA GLU A 188 -12.52 10.75 20.47
C GLU A 188 -13.44 11.86 19.97
N THR A 189 -13.07 12.52 18.87
CA THR A 189 -13.99 13.31 18.05
C THR A 189 -14.27 12.53 16.77
N LYS A 190 -15.53 12.13 16.56
CA LYS A 190 -15.96 11.51 15.29
C LYS A 190 -16.12 12.57 14.22
N ILE A 191 -15.62 12.30 13.02
CA ILE A 191 -15.70 13.20 11.87
C ILE A 191 -16.65 12.58 10.87
N SER A 192 -17.71 13.32 10.51
CA SER A 192 -18.68 12.82 9.53
C SER A 192 -18.07 12.72 8.13
N ASP A 193 -18.60 11.82 7.30
CA ASP A 193 -18.10 11.61 5.93
C ASP A 193 -18.18 12.90 5.09
N SER A 194 -19.24 13.70 5.24
CA SER A 194 -19.42 14.96 4.54
C SER A 194 -18.38 16.01 4.96
N GLN A 195 -18.13 16.16 6.27
CA GLN A 195 -17.10 17.07 6.78
C GLN A 195 -15.70 16.64 6.31
N ARG A 196 -15.40 15.34 6.37
CA ARG A 196 -14.12 14.81 5.92
C ARG A 196 -13.91 15.04 4.43
N GLN A 197 -14.93 14.80 3.61
CA GLN A 197 -14.88 15.07 2.17
C GLN A 197 -14.64 16.56 1.90
N GLN A 198 -15.45 17.45 2.50
CA GLN A 198 -15.30 18.89 2.32
C GLN A 198 -13.89 19.36 2.68
N MET A 199 -13.42 19.03 3.88
CA MET A 199 -12.10 19.44 4.36
C MET A 199 -10.97 18.86 3.49
N GLY A 200 -11.08 17.59 3.09
CA GLY A 200 -10.10 16.96 2.20
C GLY A 200 -9.99 17.68 0.85
N GLN A 201 -11.11 18.06 0.25
CA GLN A 201 -11.15 18.77 -1.03
C GLN A 201 -10.60 20.20 -0.92
N GLU A 202 -10.93 20.92 0.16
CA GLU A 202 -10.38 22.26 0.43
C GLU A 202 -8.86 22.24 0.65
N MET A 203 -8.36 21.26 1.42
CA MET A 203 -6.93 21.06 1.64
C MET A 203 -6.21 20.66 0.37
N ALA A 204 -6.80 19.78 -0.45
CA ALA A 204 -6.24 19.39 -1.75
C ALA A 204 -6.03 20.60 -2.67
N ASN A 205 -7.04 21.45 -2.82
CA ASN A 205 -6.93 22.67 -3.62
C ASN A 205 -5.83 23.61 -3.07
N THR A 206 -5.74 23.76 -1.75
CA THR A 206 -4.68 24.56 -1.12
C THR A 206 -3.28 23.99 -1.41
N ILE A 207 -3.12 22.66 -1.36
CA ILE A 207 -1.86 21.98 -1.67
C ILE A 207 -1.48 22.18 -3.14
N ILE A 208 -2.43 21.99 -4.07
CA ILE A 208 -2.20 22.21 -5.50
C ILE A 208 -1.72 23.64 -5.74
N GLN A 209 -2.42 24.64 -5.20
CA GLN A 209 -2.01 26.05 -5.34
C GLN A 209 -0.59 26.31 -4.81
N ARG A 210 -0.19 25.65 -3.72
CA ARG A 210 1.17 25.75 -3.17
C ARG A 210 2.20 25.08 -4.08
N LEU A 211 1.91 23.87 -4.58
CA LEU A 211 2.78 23.13 -5.48
C LEU A 211 2.98 23.87 -6.81
N ARG A 212 1.93 24.47 -7.37
CA ARG A 212 1.99 25.25 -8.63
C ARG A 212 2.86 26.52 -8.54
N LYS A 213 3.29 26.94 -7.34
CA LYS A 213 4.31 27.99 -7.19
C LYS A 213 5.69 27.52 -7.68
N ASN A 214 5.95 26.22 -7.67
CA ASN A 214 7.10 25.64 -8.33
C ASN A 214 6.84 25.58 -9.84
N LYS A 215 7.69 26.27 -10.63
CA LYS A 215 7.56 26.35 -12.09
C LYS A 215 7.60 24.97 -12.76
N ASN A 216 8.36 24.03 -12.21
CA ASN A 216 8.51 22.67 -12.74
C ASN A 216 7.27 21.79 -12.50
N LEU A 217 6.33 22.26 -11.69
CA LEU A 217 5.08 21.55 -11.41
C LEU A 217 3.90 22.22 -12.08
N ARG A 218 4.07 23.21 -12.96
CA ARG A 218 2.93 23.94 -13.57
C ARG A 218 2.28 23.20 -14.74
N ASP A 219 3.04 22.40 -15.45
CA ASP A 219 2.66 21.78 -16.73
C ASP A 219 2.43 20.26 -16.64
N ILE A 220 2.41 19.70 -15.43
CA ILE A 220 2.07 18.30 -15.16
C ILE A 220 0.65 18.17 -14.58
N PRO A 221 -0.08 17.08 -14.84
CA PRO A 221 -1.27 16.73 -14.05
C PRO A 221 -0.88 16.42 -12.59
N ILE A 222 -1.70 16.88 -11.64
CA ILE A 222 -1.60 16.53 -10.22
C ILE A 222 -2.89 15.79 -9.83
N VAL A 223 -2.75 14.50 -9.52
CA VAL A 223 -3.83 13.66 -8.99
C VAL A 223 -3.86 13.81 -7.48
N VAL A 224 -5.05 13.90 -6.88
CA VAL A 224 -5.20 13.86 -5.42
C VAL A 224 -6.18 12.77 -5.04
N GLY A 225 -5.75 11.86 -4.17
CA GLY A 225 -6.59 10.82 -3.56
C GLY A 225 -6.92 11.17 -2.11
N LEU A 226 -8.20 11.07 -1.74
CA LEU A 226 -8.66 11.22 -0.36
C LEU A 226 -8.87 9.85 0.27
N TYR A 227 -8.15 9.62 1.36
CA TYR A 227 -8.17 8.39 2.12
C TYR A 227 -8.84 8.59 3.46
N ARG A 228 -9.77 7.70 3.82
CA ARG A 228 -10.37 7.63 5.14
C ARG A 228 -9.57 6.66 5.97
N GLN A 229 -8.95 7.12 7.04
CA GLN A 229 -8.33 6.23 8.02
C GLN A 229 -9.36 5.40 8.78
N ASN A 230 -8.98 4.18 9.10
CA ASN A 230 -9.67 3.36 10.07
C ASN A 230 -9.27 3.75 11.51
N ILE A 231 -10.05 3.28 12.48
CA ILE A 231 -9.76 3.45 13.91
C ILE A 231 -8.43 2.78 14.30
N ASN A 232 -7.80 3.27 15.37
CA ASN A 232 -6.44 2.88 15.74
C ASN A 232 -6.28 1.38 16.07
N ASP A 233 -7.33 0.76 16.61
CA ASP A 233 -7.38 -0.65 17.00
C ASP A 233 -7.86 -1.59 15.88
N SER A 234 -8.14 -1.06 14.68
CA SER A 234 -8.54 -1.89 13.55
C SER A 234 -7.39 -2.74 13.02
N LEU A 235 -7.66 -4.02 12.75
CA LEU A 235 -6.70 -4.93 12.11
C LEU A 235 -6.70 -4.79 10.57
N VAL A 236 -7.48 -3.86 10.01
CA VAL A 236 -7.46 -3.51 8.59
C VAL A 236 -7.26 -2.01 8.43
N GLY A 237 -6.59 -1.63 7.34
CA GLY A 237 -6.45 -0.23 6.98
C GLY A 237 -7.78 0.41 6.62
N GLY A 238 -7.71 1.72 6.45
CA GLY A 238 -8.75 2.53 5.85
C GLY A 238 -8.91 2.27 4.35
N SER A 239 -9.55 3.21 3.66
CA SER A 239 -9.91 3.09 2.24
C SER A 239 -9.89 4.44 1.55
N PHE A 240 -9.52 4.46 0.26
CA PHE A 240 -9.76 5.64 -0.57
C PHE A 240 -11.25 5.78 -0.84
N PHE A 241 -11.77 6.99 -0.74
CA PHE A 241 -13.20 7.27 -0.98
C PHE A 241 -13.45 8.28 -2.10
N SER A 242 -12.41 9.02 -2.50
CA SER A 242 -12.50 9.97 -3.61
C SER A 242 -11.15 10.23 -4.24
N TYR A 243 -11.13 10.57 -5.52
CA TYR A 243 -9.96 11.15 -6.16
C TYR A 243 -10.37 12.20 -7.19
N GLY A 244 -9.43 13.08 -7.55
CA GLY A 244 -9.64 14.05 -8.61
C GLY A 244 -8.32 14.47 -9.24
N VAL A 245 -8.42 15.16 -10.38
CA VAL A 245 -7.26 15.54 -11.19
C VAL A 245 -7.25 17.04 -11.42
N SER A 246 -6.15 17.68 -11.05
CA SER A 246 -5.84 19.02 -11.51
C SER A 246 -5.02 18.92 -12.78
N HIS A 247 -5.64 19.26 -13.92
CA HIS A 247 -4.97 19.26 -15.21
C HIS A 247 -3.84 20.30 -15.28
N LYS A 248 -3.02 20.21 -16.33
CA LYS A 248 -1.90 21.14 -16.58
C LYS A 248 -2.36 22.58 -16.43
N PHE A 249 -1.55 23.38 -15.73
CA PHE A 249 -1.81 24.79 -15.41
C PHE A 249 -3.04 25.08 -14.52
N GLY A 250 -3.83 24.06 -14.18
CA GLY A 250 -4.94 24.17 -13.23
C GLY A 250 -4.44 24.33 -11.79
N ASP A 251 -5.16 25.11 -11.00
CA ASP A 251 -4.84 25.41 -9.60
C ASP A 251 -5.81 24.76 -8.60
N LYS A 252 -6.79 24.00 -9.10
CA LYS A 252 -7.79 23.27 -8.31
C LYS A 252 -8.25 22.00 -9.03
N ILE A 253 -9.00 21.17 -8.31
CA ILE A 253 -9.77 20.04 -8.85
C ILE A 253 -11.23 20.50 -8.95
N ASN A 254 -11.81 20.40 -10.15
CA ASN A 254 -13.22 20.71 -10.38
C ASN A 254 -14.10 19.46 -10.25
N ASP A 255 -13.60 18.31 -10.71
CA ASP A 255 -14.36 17.07 -10.82
C ASP A 255 -13.75 16.00 -9.90
N TRP A 256 -14.49 15.66 -8.85
CA TRP A 256 -14.15 14.58 -7.92
C TRP A 256 -14.92 13.31 -8.28
N LYS A 257 -14.19 12.21 -8.40
CA LYS A 257 -14.73 10.88 -8.66
C LYS A 257 -14.78 10.10 -7.35
N ALA A 258 -15.90 9.43 -7.09
CA ALA A 258 -16.04 8.55 -5.92
C ALA A 258 -15.21 7.28 -6.10
N ILE A 259 -14.67 6.76 -5.01
CA ILE A 259 -14.04 5.44 -4.90
C ILE A 259 -14.84 4.64 -3.90
N LYS A 260 -15.26 3.43 -4.29
CA LYS A 260 -16.05 2.54 -3.44
C LYS A 260 -15.18 1.39 -2.95
N GLU A 261 -14.38 1.67 -1.95
CA GLU A 261 -13.51 0.68 -1.30
C GLU A 261 -13.91 0.48 0.15
N GLN A 262 -13.95 -0.78 0.59
CA GLN A 262 -14.22 -1.13 1.97
C GLN A 262 -13.37 -2.35 2.38
N SER A 263 -12.92 -2.37 3.62
CA SER A 263 -12.18 -3.49 4.19
C SER A 263 -12.77 -3.88 5.53
N GLN A 264 -12.74 -5.17 5.87
CA GLN A 264 -13.20 -5.68 7.17
C GLN A 264 -12.39 -6.89 7.61
N VAL A 265 -12.37 -7.16 8.91
CA VAL A 265 -11.83 -8.38 9.48
C VAL A 265 -12.92 -9.43 9.60
N LEU A 266 -12.62 -10.68 9.25
CA LEU A 266 -13.46 -11.85 9.52
C LEU A 266 -12.74 -12.80 10.51
N PRO A 267 -13.47 -13.46 11.42
CA PRO A 267 -14.90 -13.27 11.67
C PRO A 267 -15.17 -11.88 12.27
N VAL A 268 -16.38 -11.36 12.06
CA VAL A 268 -16.80 -10.12 12.71
C VAL A 268 -16.91 -10.31 14.22
N VAL A 269 -16.56 -9.28 14.99
CA VAL A 269 -16.63 -9.26 16.46
C VAL A 269 -17.55 -8.14 16.93
N ASN A 270 -17.84 -8.08 18.23
CA ASN A 270 -18.60 -6.97 18.85
C ASN A 270 -19.99 -6.72 18.23
N ASN A 271 -20.64 -7.77 17.74
CA ASN A 271 -21.94 -7.71 17.06
C ASN A 271 -21.95 -6.80 15.81
N GLU A 272 -20.80 -6.58 15.18
CA GLU A 272 -20.73 -5.91 13.89
C GLU A 272 -21.37 -6.76 12.78
N ASN A 273 -22.00 -6.10 11.82
CA ASN A 273 -22.51 -6.77 10.62
C ASN A 273 -21.38 -6.97 9.61
N PRO A 274 -21.30 -8.14 8.96
CA PRO A 274 -20.36 -8.33 7.86
C PRO A 274 -20.76 -7.42 6.67
N ILE A 275 -19.77 -6.89 5.96
CA ILE A 275 -19.99 -6.15 4.69
C ILE A 275 -20.79 -7.02 3.71
N ASN A 276 -20.45 -8.31 3.63
CA ASN A 276 -21.18 -9.30 2.85
C ASN A 276 -21.36 -10.59 3.68
N SER A 277 -22.62 -10.99 3.88
CA SER A 277 -22.95 -12.17 4.71
C SER A 277 -22.55 -13.50 4.05
N ASN A 278 -22.57 -13.59 2.71
CA ASN A 278 -22.15 -14.81 2.02
C ASN A 278 -20.65 -15.04 2.16
N ASP A 279 -19.85 -13.99 1.93
CA ASP A 279 -18.40 -14.06 2.07
C ASP A 279 -17.98 -14.37 3.52
N ALA A 280 -18.70 -13.83 4.50
CA ALA A 280 -18.52 -14.16 5.91
C ALA A 280 -18.87 -15.62 6.24
N ASN A 281 -19.93 -16.15 5.65
CA ASN A 281 -20.33 -17.55 5.82
C ASN A 281 -19.33 -18.51 5.16
N ASP A 282 -18.86 -18.20 3.95
CA ASP A 282 -17.83 -18.96 3.23
C ASP A 282 -16.53 -19.03 4.04
N PHE A 283 -16.09 -17.89 4.59
CA PHE A 283 -14.94 -17.85 5.49
C PHE A 283 -15.19 -18.66 6.77
N SER A 284 -16.38 -18.58 7.37
CA SER A 284 -16.74 -19.36 8.57
C SER A 284 -16.68 -20.87 8.29
N ASN A 285 -17.20 -21.31 7.15
CA ASN A 285 -17.12 -22.72 6.72
C ASN A 285 -15.68 -23.17 6.51
N PHE A 286 -14.86 -22.36 5.83
CA PHE A 286 -13.43 -22.60 5.68
C PHE A 286 -12.75 -22.72 7.05
N LYS A 287 -12.92 -21.72 7.93
CA LYS A 287 -12.35 -21.69 9.29
C LYS A 287 -12.72 -22.94 10.08
N ASN A 288 -14.00 -23.29 10.12
CA ASN A 288 -14.48 -24.47 10.84
C ASN A 288 -13.86 -25.77 10.28
N HIS A 289 -13.68 -25.87 8.97
CA HIS A 289 -13.05 -27.05 8.37
C HIS A 289 -11.56 -27.16 8.74
N ILE A 290 -10.84 -26.03 8.76
CA ILE A 290 -9.45 -25.97 9.19
C ILE A 290 -9.30 -26.33 10.67
N GLU A 291 -10.13 -25.76 11.54
CA GLU A 291 -10.11 -25.99 12.98
C GLU A 291 -10.40 -27.46 13.36
N ASN A 292 -11.25 -28.14 12.60
CA ASN A 292 -11.57 -29.55 12.84
C ASN A 292 -10.45 -30.51 12.40
N TYR A 293 -9.56 -30.10 11.49
CA TYR A 293 -8.49 -30.97 10.98
C TYR A 293 -7.25 -30.97 11.88
N PHE A 294 -6.89 -29.81 12.44
CA PHE A 294 -5.63 -29.66 13.19
C PHE A 294 -5.88 -29.25 14.65
N PRO A 295 -5.54 -30.10 15.64
CA PRO A 295 -5.96 -29.91 17.03
C PRO A 295 -5.30 -28.71 17.73
N ASN A 296 -4.19 -28.18 17.20
CA ASN A 296 -3.40 -27.11 17.84
C ASN A 296 -3.43 -25.80 17.03
N LEU A 297 -4.62 -25.35 16.62
CA LEU A 297 -4.80 -24.05 15.99
C LEU A 297 -5.01 -22.96 17.04
N SER A 298 -4.21 -21.91 16.96
CA SER A 298 -4.31 -20.74 17.85
C SER A 298 -5.30 -19.71 17.31
N GLY A 299 -5.56 -19.68 16.00
CA GLY A 299 -6.62 -18.85 15.41
C GLY A 299 -6.57 -18.79 13.89
N VAL A 300 -7.72 -18.49 13.29
CA VAL A 300 -7.90 -18.26 11.86
C VAL A 300 -8.67 -16.95 11.67
N THR A 301 -8.04 -15.96 11.07
CA THR A 301 -8.64 -14.65 10.77
C THR A 301 -8.43 -14.29 9.32
N ALA A 302 -9.25 -13.39 8.79
CA ALA A 302 -9.08 -12.84 7.45
C ALA A 302 -9.26 -11.33 7.44
N GLN A 303 -8.54 -10.68 6.54
CA GLN A 303 -8.83 -9.33 6.06
C GLN A 303 -9.47 -9.46 4.69
N VAL A 304 -10.68 -8.93 4.52
CA VAL A 304 -11.38 -8.90 3.23
C VAL A 304 -11.40 -7.48 2.70
N HIS A 305 -11.18 -7.34 1.40
CA HIS A 305 -11.21 -6.06 0.69
C HIS A 305 -12.22 -6.11 -0.45
N TYR A 306 -13.08 -5.09 -0.50
CA TYR A 306 -14.12 -4.92 -1.49
C TYR A 306 -13.85 -3.69 -2.33
N GLN A 307 -14.02 -3.83 -3.63
CA GLN A 307 -13.96 -2.74 -4.59
C GLN A 307 -15.25 -2.76 -5.41
N ASP A 308 -15.92 -1.61 -5.49
CA ASP A 308 -17.19 -1.43 -6.20
C ASP A 308 -18.27 -2.45 -5.78
N GLY A 309 -18.27 -2.81 -4.49
CA GLY A 309 -19.21 -3.76 -3.89
C GLY A 309 -18.89 -5.24 -4.15
N SER A 310 -17.82 -5.54 -4.88
CA SER A 310 -17.38 -6.92 -5.14
C SER A 310 -16.13 -7.25 -4.33
N LEU A 311 -16.07 -8.47 -3.79
CA LEU A 311 -14.89 -8.95 -3.07
C LEU A 311 -13.70 -9.03 -4.02
N SER A 312 -12.66 -8.24 -3.78
CA SER A 312 -11.47 -8.15 -4.63
C SER A 312 -10.29 -8.92 -4.06
N GLY A 313 -10.18 -9.00 -2.73
CA GLY A 313 -9.07 -9.69 -2.06
C GLY A 313 -9.44 -10.28 -0.71
N ILE A 314 -8.78 -11.39 -0.38
CA ILE A 314 -8.82 -12.04 0.94
C ILE A 314 -7.39 -12.32 1.40
N ALA A 315 -7.01 -11.80 2.56
CA ALA A 315 -5.75 -12.14 3.23
C ALA A 315 -6.05 -12.89 4.52
N ILE A 316 -5.83 -14.20 4.53
CA ILE A 316 -6.08 -15.09 5.66
C ILE A 316 -4.79 -15.29 6.45
N THR A 317 -4.89 -15.24 7.77
CA THR A 317 -3.81 -15.62 8.68
C THR A 317 -4.27 -16.81 9.52
N ILE A 318 -3.50 -17.90 9.44
CA ILE A 318 -3.67 -19.10 10.25
C ILE A 318 -2.48 -19.20 11.20
N THR A 319 -2.74 -19.08 12.50
CA THR A 319 -1.73 -19.18 13.54
C THR A 319 -1.82 -20.55 14.21
N THR A 320 -0.72 -21.29 14.26
CA THR A 320 -0.67 -22.64 14.83
C THR A 320 0.72 -22.95 15.42
N GLN A 321 0.82 -24.07 16.15
CA GLN A 321 2.06 -24.61 16.67
C GLN A 321 2.40 -25.90 15.92
N PHE A 322 3.47 -25.86 15.13
CA PHE A 322 4.00 -27.05 14.46
C PHE A 322 5.21 -27.62 15.19
N TYR A 323 5.36 -28.95 15.10
CA TYR A 323 6.47 -29.69 15.68
C TYR A 323 7.40 -30.28 14.59
N GLY A 324 7.09 -30.12 13.30
CA GLY A 324 7.97 -30.57 12.22
C GLY A 324 7.48 -30.26 10.81
N VAL A 325 8.40 -30.34 9.84
CA VAL A 325 8.19 -29.97 8.42
C VAL A 325 7.11 -30.81 7.73
N ALA A 326 7.01 -32.09 8.06
CA ALA A 326 5.97 -32.96 7.49
C ALA A 326 4.55 -32.48 7.86
N GLN A 327 4.36 -32.01 9.10
CA GLN A 327 3.08 -31.44 9.54
C GLN A 327 2.78 -30.15 8.78
N ILE A 328 3.76 -29.27 8.61
CA ILE A 328 3.61 -28.02 7.86
C ILE A 328 3.16 -28.33 6.43
N ARG A 329 3.85 -29.22 5.71
CA ARG A 329 3.52 -29.59 4.32
C ARG A 329 2.11 -30.17 4.19
N SER A 330 1.76 -31.13 5.05
CA SER A 330 0.42 -31.75 5.03
C SER A 330 -0.66 -30.72 5.32
N PHE A 331 -0.44 -29.84 6.30
CA PHE A 331 -1.39 -28.79 6.64
C PHE A 331 -1.52 -27.75 5.53
N THR A 332 -0.43 -27.33 4.89
CA THR A 332 -0.47 -26.41 3.74
C THR A 332 -1.31 -27.00 2.59
N GLN A 333 -1.13 -28.27 2.25
CA GLN A 333 -1.93 -28.94 1.22
C GLN A 333 -3.41 -28.96 1.60
N PHE A 334 -3.72 -29.35 2.84
CA PHE A 334 -5.09 -29.37 3.34
C PHE A 334 -5.74 -27.99 3.33
N VAL A 335 -5.01 -26.94 3.73
CA VAL A 335 -5.49 -25.56 3.69
C VAL A 335 -5.79 -25.11 2.26
N GLN A 336 -4.93 -25.48 1.29
CA GLN A 336 -5.16 -25.16 -0.11
C GLN A 336 -6.43 -25.84 -0.65
N GLU A 337 -6.64 -27.12 -0.35
CA GLU A 337 -7.84 -27.87 -0.74
C GLU A 337 -9.10 -27.27 -0.11
N SER A 338 -9.02 -26.91 1.16
CA SER A 338 -10.10 -26.25 1.89
C SER A 338 -10.43 -24.89 1.30
N ALA A 339 -9.42 -24.09 0.97
CA ALA A 339 -9.61 -22.80 0.34
C ALA A 339 -10.31 -22.95 -1.02
N ASN A 340 -9.88 -23.92 -1.83
CA ASN A 340 -10.51 -24.20 -3.11
C ASN A 340 -11.99 -24.66 -2.97
N ARG A 341 -12.34 -25.35 -1.87
CA ARG A 341 -13.69 -25.86 -1.64
C ARG A 341 -14.66 -24.83 -1.06
N TYR A 342 -14.19 -23.99 -0.13
CA TYR A 342 -15.06 -23.16 0.70
C TYR A 342 -14.98 -21.66 0.39
N LEU A 343 -13.89 -21.18 -0.21
CA LEU A 343 -13.72 -19.75 -0.49
C LEU A 343 -14.12 -19.40 -1.92
N PRO A 344 -14.55 -18.15 -2.16
CA PRO A 344 -14.89 -17.69 -3.51
C PRO A 344 -13.69 -17.71 -4.46
N GLN A 345 -13.97 -18.05 -5.72
CA GLN A 345 -12.93 -18.29 -6.73
C GLN A 345 -12.41 -17.01 -7.40
N GLN A 346 -13.22 -15.96 -7.44
CA GLN A 346 -12.90 -14.70 -8.13
C GLN A 346 -11.84 -13.82 -7.45
N PRO A 347 -11.84 -13.58 -6.11
CA PRO A 347 -10.89 -12.66 -5.50
C PRO A 347 -9.46 -13.20 -5.50
N ALA A 348 -8.50 -12.27 -5.43
CA ALA A 348 -7.14 -12.61 -5.06
C ALA A 348 -7.12 -13.17 -3.63
N LEU A 349 -6.29 -14.17 -3.39
CA LEU A 349 -6.22 -14.86 -2.10
C LEU A 349 -4.77 -15.00 -1.67
N GLU A 350 -4.51 -14.64 -0.43
CA GLU A 350 -3.26 -14.87 0.27
C GLU A 350 -3.56 -15.57 1.59
N ILE A 351 -2.96 -16.73 1.85
CA ILE A 351 -3.08 -17.44 3.12
C ILE A 351 -1.69 -17.59 3.72
N ARG A 352 -1.48 -16.92 4.85
CA ARG A 352 -0.27 -17.01 5.66
C ARG A 352 -0.48 -18.05 6.74
N ILE A 353 0.31 -19.10 6.73
CA ILE A 353 0.35 -20.10 7.80
C ILE A 353 1.60 -19.80 8.62
N GLN A 354 1.44 -19.48 9.90
CA GLN A 354 2.52 -18.98 10.74
C GLN A 354 2.47 -19.54 12.17
N THR A 355 3.62 -19.53 12.82
CA THR A 355 3.70 -19.63 14.29
C THR A 355 3.64 -18.23 14.90
N VAL A 356 3.78 -18.14 16.22
CA VAL A 356 3.93 -16.86 16.91
C VAL A 356 5.21 -16.10 16.53
N GLN A 357 6.20 -16.80 15.95
CA GLN A 357 7.50 -16.22 15.61
C GLN A 357 7.67 -16.04 14.10
N ASP A 358 7.33 -17.06 13.31
CA ASP A 358 7.76 -17.14 11.91
C ASP A 358 6.64 -17.64 10.98
N MET A 359 6.62 -17.10 9.77
CA MET A 359 5.83 -17.64 8.68
C MET A 359 6.38 -19.01 8.24
N GLN A 360 5.49 -20.00 8.17
CA GLN A 360 5.82 -21.39 7.87
C GLN A 360 5.46 -21.76 6.43
N ALA A 361 4.36 -21.22 5.93
CA ALA A 361 3.94 -21.42 4.56
C ALA A 361 3.11 -20.23 4.05
N LEU A 362 3.13 -20.08 2.74
CA LEU A 362 2.36 -19.09 2.00
C LEU A 362 1.60 -19.80 0.88
N ILE A 363 0.29 -19.55 0.79
CA ILE A 363 -0.53 -19.99 -0.33
C ILE A 363 -1.10 -18.74 -1.00
N THR A 364 -0.94 -18.61 -2.31
CA THR A 364 -1.45 -17.48 -3.09
C THR A 364 -2.28 -17.94 -4.28
N LYS A 365 -3.18 -17.07 -4.71
CA LYS A 365 -3.96 -17.20 -5.94
C LYS A 365 -4.29 -15.81 -6.44
N ASP A 366 -3.96 -15.53 -7.70
CA ASP A 366 -4.26 -14.23 -8.31
C ASP A 366 -5.76 -14.05 -8.56
N TYR A 367 -6.18 -12.80 -8.70
CA TYR A 367 -7.55 -12.43 -9.06
C TYR A 367 -7.98 -13.16 -10.35
N ASN A 368 -9.18 -13.76 -10.35
CA ASN A 368 -9.73 -14.60 -11.43
C ASN A 368 -8.89 -15.83 -11.84
N SER A 369 -7.83 -16.17 -11.11
CA SER A 369 -7.09 -17.42 -11.33
C SER A 369 -7.76 -18.57 -10.59
N LYS A 370 -7.71 -19.78 -11.18
CA LYS A 370 -8.04 -21.04 -10.49
C LYS A 370 -6.80 -21.74 -9.94
N GLN A 371 -5.61 -21.25 -10.28
CA GLN A 371 -4.35 -21.89 -9.93
C GLN A 371 -3.82 -21.32 -8.62
N PHE A 372 -3.69 -22.20 -7.64
CA PHE A 372 -3.02 -21.90 -6.38
C PHE A 372 -1.51 -22.14 -6.51
N THR A 373 -0.73 -21.30 -5.87
CA THR A 373 0.70 -21.50 -5.64
C THR A 373 0.94 -21.62 -4.14
N SER A 374 1.63 -22.67 -3.70
CA SER A 374 1.98 -22.86 -2.29
C SER A 374 3.49 -22.98 -2.11
N HIS A 375 4.02 -22.35 -1.08
CA HIS A 375 5.42 -22.46 -0.67
C HIS A 375 5.51 -22.76 0.82
N VAL A 376 6.36 -23.73 1.18
CA VAL A 376 6.68 -24.07 2.57
C VAL A 376 8.10 -23.61 2.86
N LEU A 377 8.25 -22.73 3.85
CA LEU A 377 9.54 -22.21 4.29
C LEU A 377 10.21 -23.28 5.15
N VAL A 378 11.41 -23.69 4.75
CA VAL A 378 12.21 -24.69 5.47
C VAL A 378 13.60 -24.14 5.76
N SER A 379 14.15 -24.48 6.93
CA SER A 379 15.55 -24.24 7.25
C SER A 379 16.42 -25.35 6.66
N TYR A 380 17.62 -25.00 6.20
CA TYR A 380 18.65 -25.93 5.73
C TYR A 380 19.79 -26.09 6.74
#